data_AF-A6TJ15-F1
#
_entry.id   AF-A6TJ15-F1
#
_cell.length_a   1.000
_cell.length_b   1.000
_cell.length_c   1.000
_cell.angle_alpha   90.00
_cell.angle_beta   90.00
_cell.angle_gamma   90.00
#
_symmetry.space_group_name_H-M   'P 1'
#
loop_
_entity.id
_entity.type
_entity.pdbx_description
1 polymer ?
#
loop_
_entity_poly.entity_id
_entity_poly.type
_entity_poly.pdbx_seq_one_letter_code
_entity_poly.pdbx_strand_id
1 'polypeptide(L)'
;MHMVDSTTVNGSSDSQLPQRNWNALFRGDYALGAYNACVGDNGCPDLYFYADGFADSVFLLIDALTSGQKAMLDTLIYPICFNLRHSVELTIKGQIEDLSRLAKLRKQPLAPDTEVDKVLNQHDILKLWAFFSGHAVAFDRRYKEKLSALEPLIRCIGETDPTGQTFRYSYSTEAKKHLTDVSVINVLVLRDQFRVIREQLEELAGLTQWLEREYSTGVFTKNLSREDLHAIAVQLPPRHSWSDPAAGLDDIIQTIKSENDIGSRELTEALNMIQGCRDLARIIGLPVTIPGLAMSDLLILNDFWKVAWDRDALEDELRNDISGVTDTPVVPVNLFEEMMHEMKMIRDTKSSLASFMQWATPERVAGLQALMEVRSFRFSEEHDRCYEYYKEELTAAFSDTAQAIEAELSEIWSQSIGGRNYPSRVIDNLKLAGFTHESAGLEEHLFS
;
A
#
# COMPACT_ATOMS: atom_id res chain seq x y z
N MET A 1 -20.10 41.61 -28.10
CA MET A 1 -20.25 43.08 -28.08
C MET A 1 -20.13 43.49 -26.62
N HIS A 2 -19.09 44.29 -26.29
CA HIS A 2 -18.64 44.80 -24.96
C HIS A 2 -18.11 43.73 -23.97
N MET A 3 -16.81 43.61 -23.63
CA MET A 3 -15.82 44.53 -23.00
C MET A 3 -16.34 45.22 -21.72
N VAL A 4 -15.69 45.29 -20.57
CA VAL A 4 -14.44 44.80 -19.92
C VAL A 4 -14.68 45.15 -18.42
N ASP A 5 -14.25 44.34 -17.45
CA ASP A 5 -13.46 44.94 -16.36
C ASP A 5 -12.56 43.96 -15.62
N SER A 6 -11.34 44.43 -15.46
CA SER A 6 -10.15 43.78 -14.93
C SER A 6 -9.99 44.12 -13.45
N THR A 7 -9.72 43.12 -12.62
CA THR A 7 -9.05 43.34 -11.33
C THR A 7 -7.75 42.54 -11.30
N THR A 8 -6.67 43.29 -11.39
CA THR A 8 -5.28 42.90 -11.18
C THR A 8 -5.06 42.33 -9.79
N VAL A 9 -4.53 41.11 -9.71
CA VAL A 9 -3.77 40.65 -8.53
C VAL A 9 -2.37 40.31 -9.02
N ASN A 10 -1.39 41.00 -8.46
CA ASN A 10 0.04 40.78 -8.68
C ASN A 10 0.42 39.34 -8.34
N GLY A 11 0.80 38.56 -9.34
CA GLY A 11 1.44 37.25 -9.21
C GLY A 11 2.67 37.22 -10.12
N SER A 12 3.77 36.66 -9.63
CA SER A 12 5.08 36.60 -10.28
C SER A 12 5.03 36.21 -11.76
N SER A 13 5.81 36.91 -12.58
CA SER A 13 5.90 36.76 -14.03
C SER A 13 6.69 35.52 -14.50
N ASP A 14 6.53 34.36 -13.88
CA ASP A 14 7.19 33.10 -14.29
C ASP A 14 6.28 31.87 -14.12
N SER A 15 5.05 31.96 -14.63
CA SER A 15 4.22 30.79 -14.89
C SER A 15 3.67 30.84 -16.31
N GLN A 16 4.55 30.95 -17.30
CA GLN A 16 4.15 30.57 -18.67
C GLN A 16 3.88 29.07 -18.65
N LEU A 17 2.66 28.67 -19.02
CA LEU A 17 2.34 27.26 -19.27
C LEU A 17 3.41 26.69 -20.21
N PRO A 18 4.00 25.52 -19.90
CA PRO A 18 5.10 24.98 -20.69
C PRO A 18 4.72 24.92 -22.17
N GLN A 19 5.52 25.57 -23.00
CA GLN A 19 5.27 25.65 -24.43
C GLN A 19 5.46 24.24 -25.02
N ARG A 20 4.38 23.61 -25.45
CA ARG A 20 4.43 22.26 -26.02
C ARG A 20 5.11 22.32 -27.41
N ASN A 21 6.26 21.66 -27.55
CA ASN A 21 7.02 21.62 -28.81
C ASN A 21 6.61 20.40 -29.63
N TRP A 22 5.97 20.62 -30.78
CA TRP A 22 5.47 19.57 -31.66
C TRP A 22 6.21 19.61 -32.99
N ASN A 23 6.57 18.44 -33.52
CA ASN A 23 7.09 18.34 -34.88
C ASN A 23 6.23 17.41 -35.73
N ALA A 24 6.59 17.22 -37.00
CA ALA A 24 5.79 16.44 -37.94
C ALA A 24 5.59 14.97 -37.51
N LEU A 25 6.54 14.41 -36.75
CA LEU A 25 6.53 13.01 -36.28
C LEU A 25 6.01 12.89 -34.84
N PHE A 26 6.41 13.79 -33.94
CA PHE A 26 6.08 13.77 -32.52
C PHE A 26 5.05 14.87 -32.20
N ARG A 27 3.78 14.55 -32.41
CA ARG A 27 2.61 15.41 -32.14
C ARG A 27 1.38 14.57 -31.81
N GLY A 28 0.42 15.13 -31.10
CA GLY A 28 -0.89 14.50 -30.91
C GLY A 28 -1.79 14.68 -32.13
N ASP A 29 -2.77 13.78 -32.28
CA ASP A 29 -3.87 13.91 -33.22
C ASP A 29 -5.19 14.04 -32.46
N TYR A 30 -5.85 15.20 -32.60
CA TYR A 30 -7.13 15.45 -31.91
C TYR A 30 -8.29 14.60 -32.45
N ALA A 31 -8.26 14.22 -33.73
CA ALA A 31 -9.29 13.38 -34.33
C ALA A 31 -9.13 11.90 -33.94
N LEU A 32 -7.90 11.48 -33.64
CA LEU A 32 -7.54 10.12 -33.25
C LEU A 32 -7.05 10.06 -31.80
N GLY A 33 -7.74 10.78 -30.91
CA GLY A 33 -7.34 10.97 -29.52
C GLY A 33 -7.05 9.68 -28.74
N ALA A 34 -7.75 8.58 -29.06
CA ALA A 34 -7.56 7.27 -28.44
C ALA A 34 -6.16 6.65 -28.68
N TYR A 35 -5.40 7.15 -29.65
CA TYR A 35 -4.04 6.70 -29.96
C TYR A 35 -2.96 7.69 -29.52
N ASN A 36 -3.33 8.76 -28.81
CA ASN A 36 -2.37 9.68 -28.22
C ASN A 36 -1.85 9.11 -26.90
N ALA A 37 -0.53 9.07 -26.73
CA ALA A 37 0.10 8.81 -25.44
C ALA A 37 0.48 10.12 -24.74
N CYS A 38 0.22 10.20 -23.44
CA CYS A 38 0.74 11.26 -22.59
C CYS A 38 2.17 10.93 -22.16
N VAL A 39 3.14 11.77 -22.52
CA VAL A 39 4.58 11.55 -22.24
C VAL A 39 5.19 12.76 -21.54
N GLY A 40 6.38 12.59 -20.94
CA GLY A 40 7.06 13.64 -20.16
C GLY A 40 6.19 14.13 -19.01
N ASP A 41 6.24 15.42 -18.71
CA ASP A 41 5.48 16.03 -17.61
C ASP A 41 3.95 15.84 -17.71
N ASN A 42 3.43 15.61 -18.92
CA ASN A 42 1.99 15.37 -19.12
C ASN A 42 1.55 13.95 -18.74
N GLY A 43 2.47 12.99 -18.74
CA GLY A 43 2.23 11.60 -18.30
C GLY A 43 2.84 11.28 -16.94
N CYS A 44 3.84 12.06 -16.50
CA CYS A 44 4.65 11.84 -15.30
C CYS A 44 5.11 10.37 -15.11
N PRO A 45 5.70 9.72 -16.14
CA PRO A 45 6.14 8.33 -16.02
C PRO A 45 7.36 8.24 -15.08
N ASP A 46 7.31 7.31 -14.13
CA ASP A 46 8.45 6.94 -13.29
C ASP A 46 9.30 5.82 -13.94
N LEU A 47 10.38 5.41 -13.29
CA LEU A 47 11.26 4.35 -13.79
C LEU A 47 10.53 3.01 -13.99
N TYR A 48 9.59 2.67 -13.10
CA TYR A 48 8.82 1.43 -13.19
C TYR A 48 7.89 1.45 -14.40
N PHE A 49 7.23 2.58 -14.67
CA PHE A 49 6.41 2.77 -15.85
C PHE A 49 7.19 2.52 -17.15
N TYR A 50 8.43 3.03 -17.24
CA TYR A 50 9.30 2.71 -18.37
C TYR A 50 9.67 1.23 -18.40
N ALA A 51 10.04 0.64 -17.25
CA ALA A 51 10.40 -0.76 -17.16
C ALA A 51 9.27 -1.70 -17.63
N ASP A 52 8.03 -1.39 -17.25
CA ASP A 52 6.83 -2.13 -17.64
C ASP A 52 6.55 -2.00 -19.14
N GLY A 53 6.69 -0.80 -19.71
CA GLY A 53 6.55 -0.60 -21.16
C GLY A 53 7.54 -1.47 -21.96
N PHE A 54 8.80 -1.56 -21.52
CA PHE A 54 9.77 -2.46 -22.13
C PHE A 54 9.41 -3.93 -21.91
N ALA A 55 8.97 -4.30 -20.71
CA ALA A 55 8.56 -5.66 -20.39
C ALA A 55 7.36 -6.14 -21.22
N ASP A 56 6.32 -5.33 -21.32
CA ASP A 56 5.11 -5.64 -22.07
C ASP A 56 5.41 -5.77 -23.57
N SER A 57 6.32 -4.94 -24.09
CA SER A 57 6.77 -5.06 -25.48
C SER A 57 7.43 -6.42 -25.77
N VAL A 58 8.13 -7.03 -24.80
CA VAL A 58 8.71 -8.37 -24.94
C VAL A 58 7.60 -9.38 -25.16
N PHE A 59 6.58 -9.40 -24.29
CA PHE A 59 5.49 -10.36 -24.43
C PHE A 59 4.68 -10.14 -25.71
N LEU A 60 4.35 -8.88 -26.04
CA LEU A 60 3.60 -8.56 -27.26
C LEU A 60 4.34 -9.02 -28.53
N LEU A 61 5.67 -8.82 -28.61
CA LEU A 61 6.46 -9.26 -29.76
C LEU A 61 6.52 -10.79 -29.87
N ILE A 62 6.63 -11.49 -28.74
CA ILE A 62 6.66 -12.97 -28.71
C ILE A 62 5.27 -13.55 -29.04
N ASP A 63 4.20 -12.94 -28.55
CA ASP A 63 2.82 -13.35 -28.82
C ASP A 63 2.47 -13.13 -30.30
N ALA A 64 2.94 -12.03 -30.91
CA ALA A 64 2.78 -11.81 -32.34
C ALA A 64 3.50 -12.90 -33.18
N LEU A 65 4.73 -13.25 -32.82
CA LEU A 65 5.50 -14.31 -33.48
C LEU A 65 4.81 -15.68 -33.37
N THR A 66 4.29 -16.01 -32.18
CA THR A 66 3.64 -17.30 -31.93
C THR A 66 2.23 -17.40 -32.52
N SER A 67 1.56 -16.25 -32.72
CA SER A 67 0.25 -16.16 -33.38
C SER A 67 0.32 -16.18 -34.92
N GLY A 68 1.51 -16.41 -35.49
CA GLY A 68 1.68 -16.54 -36.94
C GLY A 68 1.75 -15.22 -37.70
N GLN A 69 2.06 -14.10 -37.03
CA GLN A 69 2.34 -12.86 -37.75
C GLN A 69 3.59 -13.01 -38.63
N LYS A 70 3.58 -12.32 -39.78
CA LYS A 70 4.69 -12.32 -40.74
C LYS A 70 5.83 -11.42 -40.23
N ALA A 71 6.51 -11.86 -39.19
CA ALA A 71 7.75 -11.27 -38.71
C ALA A 71 8.85 -12.34 -38.69
N MET A 72 10.09 -11.95 -38.99
CA MET A 72 11.21 -12.89 -38.96
C MET A 72 11.77 -12.94 -37.54
N LEU A 73 11.71 -14.12 -36.92
CA LEU A 73 12.22 -14.36 -35.56
C LEU A 73 13.66 -13.86 -35.40
N ASP A 74 14.52 -14.16 -36.37
CA ASP A 74 15.94 -13.80 -36.36
C ASP A 74 16.18 -12.28 -36.34
N THR A 75 15.23 -11.47 -36.83
CA THR A 75 15.30 -10.00 -36.69
C THR A 75 14.75 -9.49 -35.37
N LEU A 76 13.68 -10.11 -34.87
CA LEU A 76 13.02 -9.64 -33.65
C LEU A 76 13.73 -10.09 -32.37
N ILE A 77 14.57 -11.12 -32.43
CA ILE A 77 15.26 -11.62 -31.23
C ILE A 77 16.14 -10.56 -30.55
N TYR A 78 16.76 -9.67 -31.32
CA TYR A 78 17.60 -8.58 -30.81
C TYR A 78 16.79 -7.53 -30.03
N PRO A 79 15.74 -6.89 -30.59
CA PRO A 79 14.91 -5.96 -29.83
C PRO A 79 14.19 -6.64 -28.66
N ILE A 80 13.77 -7.90 -28.79
CA ILE A 80 13.18 -8.67 -27.67
C ILE A 80 14.17 -8.77 -26.50
N CYS A 81 15.40 -9.24 -26.75
CA CYS A 81 16.41 -9.39 -25.70
C CYS A 81 16.83 -8.03 -25.13
N PHE A 82 16.91 -7.00 -25.98
CA PHE A 82 17.21 -5.64 -25.55
C PHE A 82 16.14 -5.10 -24.59
N ASN A 83 14.87 -5.19 -24.95
CA ASN A 83 13.76 -4.69 -24.13
C ASN A 83 13.66 -5.45 -22.80
N LEU A 84 13.83 -6.78 -22.83
CA LEU A 84 13.90 -7.60 -21.62
C LEU A 84 14.98 -7.10 -20.67
N ARG A 85 16.21 -6.99 -21.18
CA ARG A 85 17.36 -6.61 -20.35
C ARG A 85 17.22 -5.18 -19.83
N HIS A 86 16.68 -4.28 -20.63
CA HIS A 86 16.51 -2.88 -20.22
C HIS A 86 15.39 -2.70 -19.19
N SER A 87 14.29 -3.45 -19.31
CA SER A 87 13.26 -3.53 -18.28
C SER A 87 13.87 -3.89 -16.92
N VAL A 88 14.66 -4.98 -16.85
CA VAL A 88 15.32 -5.42 -15.62
C VAL A 88 16.29 -4.36 -15.07
N GLU A 89 17.08 -3.69 -15.91
CA GLU A 89 17.97 -2.59 -15.48
C GLU A 89 17.17 -1.47 -14.80
N LEU A 90 16.08 -1.01 -15.43
CA LEU A 90 15.27 0.08 -14.93
C LEU A 90 14.58 -0.30 -13.62
N THR A 91 14.05 -1.53 -13.50
CA THR A 91 13.47 -2.01 -12.25
C THR A 91 14.50 -2.04 -11.12
N ILE A 92 15.73 -2.52 -11.36
CA ILE A 92 16.80 -2.52 -10.35
C ILE A 92 17.15 -1.08 -9.94
N LYS A 93 17.20 -0.13 -10.89
CA LYS A 93 17.43 1.29 -10.59
C LYS A 93 16.33 1.88 -9.72
N GLY A 94 15.07 1.63 -10.05
CA GLY A 94 13.94 2.01 -9.21
C GLY A 94 14.07 1.44 -7.79
N GLN A 95 14.45 0.16 -7.66
CA GLN A 95 14.64 -0.46 -6.34
C GLN A 95 15.79 0.18 -5.54
N ILE A 96 16.86 0.62 -6.19
CA ILE A 96 17.95 1.37 -5.54
C ILE A 96 17.44 2.73 -5.05
N GLU A 97 16.66 3.45 -5.85
CA GLU A 97 16.06 4.74 -5.46
C GLU A 97 15.12 4.58 -4.26
N ASP A 98 14.24 3.58 -4.31
CA ASP A 98 13.28 3.30 -3.25
C ASP A 98 13.99 2.90 -1.95
N LEU A 99 14.98 2.01 -2.02
CA LEU A 99 15.79 1.62 -0.87
C LEU A 99 16.57 2.83 -0.31
N SER A 100 17.05 3.73 -1.15
CA SER A 100 17.71 4.97 -0.72
C SER A 100 16.74 5.89 0.05
N ARG A 101 15.49 6.03 -0.42
CA ARG A 101 14.45 6.79 0.31
C ARG A 101 14.13 6.15 1.66
N LEU A 102 13.98 4.82 1.69
CA LEU A 102 13.78 4.03 2.91
C LEU A 102 14.92 4.22 3.93
N ALA A 103 16.16 4.15 3.46
CA ALA A 103 17.36 4.37 4.25
C ALA A 103 17.38 5.78 4.88
N LYS A 104 17.00 6.81 4.11
CA LYS A 104 16.86 8.18 4.60
C LYS A 104 15.74 8.33 5.63
N LEU A 105 14.60 7.66 5.43
CA LEU A 105 13.49 7.63 6.39
C LEU A 105 13.94 7.09 7.76
N ARG A 106 14.80 6.06 7.77
CA ARG A 106 15.42 5.52 9.00
C ARG A 106 16.62 6.33 9.51
N LYS A 107 16.97 7.45 8.87
CA LYS A 107 18.16 8.28 9.17
C LYS A 107 19.47 7.47 9.11
N GLN A 108 19.52 6.47 8.24
CA GLN A 108 20.66 5.60 7.99
C GLN A 108 20.87 5.48 6.47
N PRO A 109 21.31 6.54 5.78
CA PRO A 109 21.46 6.53 4.33
C PRO A 109 22.44 5.44 3.89
N LEU A 110 22.14 4.76 2.78
CA LEU A 110 22.95 3.68 2.23
C LEU A 110 24.38 4.14 1.91
N ALA A 111 24.48 5.30 1.28
CA ALA A 111 25.70 5.95 0.82
C ALA A 111 25.41 7.47 0.64
N PRO A 112 26.42 8.32 0.41
CA PRO A 112 26.19 9.70 -0.03
C PRO A 112 25.38 9.75 -1.33
N ASP A 113 24.52 10.77 -1.48
CA ASP A 113 23.65 10.92 -2.67
C ASP A 113 24.45 10.90 -3.98
N THR A 114 25.63 11.51 -4.00
CA THR A 114 26.51 11.53 -5.17
C THR A 114 27.01 10.14 -5.58
N GLU A 115 27.14 9.19 -4.64
CA GLU A 115 27.51 7.81 -4.92
C GLU A 115 26.32 7.02 -5.47
N VAL A 116 25.14 7.21 -4.87
CA VAL A 116 23.88 6.63 -5.38
C VAL A 116 23.64 7.10 -6.82
N ASP A 117 23.75 8.40 -7.09
CA ASP A 117 23.60 8.97 -8.43
C ASP A 117 24.63 8.38 -9.41
N LYS A 118 25.88 8.21 -8.98
CA LYS A 118 26.92 7.59 -9.81
C LYS A 118 26.57 6.14 -10.17
N VAL A 119 26.03 5.39 -9.21
CA VAL A 119 25.55 4.02 -9.42
C VAL A 119 24.37 4.01 -10.38
N LEU A 120 23.37 4.88 -10.20
CA LEU A 120 22.18 4.96 -11.06
C LEU A 120 22.51 5.40 -12.50
N ASN A 121 23.56 6.19 -12.69
CA ASN A 121 24.04 6.60 -14.02
C ASN A 121 24.82 5.51 -14.76
N GLN A 122 25.18 4.41 -14.09
CA GLN A 122 25.84 3.29 -14.74
C GLN A 122 24.82 2.37 -15.43
N HIS A 123 25.28 1.60 -16.40
CA HIS A 123 24.44 0.63 -17.12
C HIS A 123 24.84 -0.81 -16.86
N ASP A 124 25.90 -1.08 -16.10
CA ASP A 124 26.34 -2.44 -15.80
C ASP A 124 25.38 -3.10 -14.81
N ILE A 125 24.57 -4.05 -15.28
CA ILE A 125 23.50 -4.67 -14.51
C ILE A 125 24.02 -5.44 -13.30
N LEU A 126 25.21 -6.04 -13.39
CA LEU A 126 25.80 -6.77 -12.27
C LEU A 126 26.32 -5.82 -11.20
N LYS A 127 26.81 -4.64 -11.58
CA LYS A 127 27.20 -3.60 -10.61
C LYS A 127 26.00 -2.97 -9.92
N LEU A 128 24.93 -2.71 -10.67
CA LEU A 128 23.66 -2.23 -10.11
C LEU A 128 23.10 -3.26 -9.11
N TRP A 129 23.05 -4.53 -9.51
CA TRP A 129 22.55 -5.61 -8.68
C TRP A 129 23.41 -5.83 -7.43
N ALA A 130 24.74 -5.82 -7.55
CA ALA A 130 25.64 -5.96 -6.40
C ALA A 130 25.48 -4.81 -5.40
N PHE A 131 25.32 -3.58 -5.89
CA PHE A 131 25.02 -2.42 -5.04
C PHE A 131 23.70 -2.61 -4.31
N PHE A 132 22.63 -2.92 -5.04
CA PHE A 132 21.30 -3.10 -4.46
C PHE A 132 21.26 -4.24 -3.42
N SER A 133 21.64 -5.45 -3.82
CA SER A 133 21.55 -6.64 -2.98
C SER A 133 22.40 -6.55 -1.71
N GLY A 134 23.61 -5.98 -1.80
CA GLY A 134 24.48 -5.77 -0.65
C GLY A 134 23.88 -4.84 0.40
N HIS A 135 23.24 -3.75 -0.04
CA HIS A 135 22.60 -2.79 0.86
C HIS A 135 21.23 -3.25 1.35
N ALA A 136 20.44 -3.91 0.50
CA ALA A 136 19.09 -4.34 0.83
C ALA A 136 19.06 -5.33 2.01
N VAL A 137 19.92 -6.37 1.99
CA VAL A 137 19.99 -7.35 3.09
C VAL A 137 20.50 -6.72 4.39
N ALA A 138 21.45 -5.77 4.30
CA ALA A 138 21.97 -5.06 5.46
C ALA A 138 20.92 -4.10 6.05
N PHE A 139 20.05 -3.54 5.20
CA PHE A 139 18.96 -2.67 5.60
C PHE A 139 17.82 -3.46 6.26
N ASP A 140 17.35 -4.53 5.64
CA ASP A 140 16.24 -5.37 6.13
C ASP A 140 16.42 -6.83 5.70
N ARG A 141 16.38 -7.75 6.67
CA ARG A 141 16.63 -9.18 6.41
C ARG A 141 15.62 -9.82 5.46
N ARG A 142 14.40 -9.26 5.35
CA ARG A 142 13.31 -9.81 4.53
C ARG A 142 13.65 -9.80 3.03
N TYR A 143 14.60 -8.97 2.61
CA TYR A 143 15.11 -9.00 1.23
C TYR A 143 15.85 -10.29 0.89
N LYS A 144 16.46 -10.97 1.87
CA LYS A 144 17.41 -12.07 1.64
C LYS A 144 16.85 -13.18 0.75
N GLU A 145 15.64 -13.63 1.00
CA GLU A 145 15.02 -14.73 0.25
C GLU A 145 14.73 -14.33 -1.20
N LYS A 146 14.09 -13.17 -1.40
CA LYS A 146 13.75 -12.63 -2.73
C LYS A 146 15.00 -12.39 -3.58
N LEU A 147 16.05 -11.83 -2.97
CA LEU A 147 17.33 -11.62 -3.66
C LEU A 147 18.00 -12.94 -4.04
N SER A 148 17.97 -13.96 -3.17
CA SER A 148 18.55 -15.26 -3.47
C SER A 148 17.88 -15.95 -4.66
N ALA A 149 16.57 -15.74 -4.85
CA ALA A 149 15.83 -16.28 -5.99
C ALA A 149 16.17 -15.54 -7.30
N LEU A 150 16.34 -14.23 -7.26
CA LEU A 150 16.65 -13.39 -8.42
C LEU A 150 18.12 -13.47 -8.88
N GLU A 151 19.06 -13.59 -7.93
CA GLU A 151 20.51 -13.60 -8.16
C GLU A 151 20.98 -14.46 -9.35
N PRO A 152 20.61 -15.76 -9.47
CA PRO A 152 21.02 -16.56 -10.63
C PRO A 152 20.46 -16.04 -11.96
N LEU A 153 19.24 -15.52 -11.97
CA LEU A 153 18.58 -15.03 -13.17
C LEU A 153 19.22 -13.72 -13.67
N ILE A 154 19.52 -12.80 -12.74
CA ILE A 154 20.23 -11.55 -13.06
C ILE A 154 21.64 -11.85 -13.58
N ARG A 155 22.32 -12.84 -12.99
CA ARG A 155 23.64 -13.29 -13.46
C ARG A 155 23.60 -13.75 -14.92
N CYS A 156 22.62 -14.57 -15.30
CA CYS A 156 22.46 -15.03 -16.69
C CYS A 156 22.31 -13.87 -17.68
N ILE A 157 21.56 -12.83 -17.30
CA ILE A 157 21.43 -11.61 -18.12
C ILE A 157 22.79 -10.89 -18.22
N GLY A 158 23.46 -10.68 -17.09
CA GLY A 158 24.73 -9.95 -17.03
C GLY A 158 25.90 -10.66 -17.71
N GLU A 159 25.90 -11.99 -17.76
CA GLU A 159 26.88 -12.79 -18.52
C GLU A 159 26.76 -12.56 -20.04
N THR A 160 25.55 -12.27 -20.53
CA THR A 160 25.28 -12.08 -21.96
C THR A 160 25.33 -10.62 -22.38
N ASP A 161 24.72 -9.73 -21.60
CA ASP A 161 24.64 -8.29 -21.90
C ASP A 161 24.78 -7.42 -20.64
N PRO A 162 26.00 -7.29 -20.10
CA PRO A 162 26.22 -6.54 -18.87
C PRO A 162 25.83 -5.06 -19.02
N THR A 163 26.13 -4.45 -20.16
CA THR A 163 26.04 -2.98 -20.37
C THR A 163 24.91 -2.51 -21.29
N GLY A 164 24.07 -3.43 -21.79
CA GLY A 164 22.93 -3.10 -22.65
C GLY A 164 23.32 -2.82 -24.10
N GLN A 165 24.48 -3.31 -24.53
CA GLN A 165 25.05 -3.05 -25.84
C GLN A 165 24.98 -4.27 -26.76
N THR A 166 25.04 -5.48 -26.20
CA THR A 166 25.14 -6.74 -26.95
C THR A 166 24.01 -6.89 -27.98
N PHE A 167 22.77 -6.53 -27.61
CA PHE A 167 21.61 -6.69 -28.48
C PHE A 167 21.25 -5.42 -29.27
N ARG A 168 21.94 -4.29 -29.05
CA ARG A 168 21.71 -3.02 -29.76
C ARG A 168 22.63 -2.86 -30.97
N TYR A 169 23.90 -3.25 -30.83
CA TYR A 169 24.92 -3.03 -31.83
C TYR A 169 25.43 -4.35 -32.40
N SER A 170 25.64 -4.41 -33.71
CA SER A 170 26.15 -5.61 -34.38
C SER A 170 27.61 -5.93 -34.04
N TYR A 171 28.37 -4.91 -33.62
CA TYR A 171 29.75 -5.01 -33.17
C TYR A 171 29.97 -4.13 -31.93
N SER A 172 30.92 -4.53 -31.09
CA SER A 172 31.40 -3.70 -30.00
C SER A 172 32.12 -2.46 -30.50
N THR A 173 32.43 -1.52 -29.61
CA THR A 173 33.32 -0.38 -29.89
C THR A 173 34.72 -0.81 -30.35
N GLU A 174 35.17 -2.00 -29.95
CA GLU A 174 36.42 -2.65 -30.42
C GLU A 174 36.26 -3.46 -31.73
N ALA A 175 35.16 -3.29 -32.47
CA ALA A 175 34.84 -4.02 -33.71
C ALA A 175 34.79 -5.57 -33.56
N LYS A 176 34.52 -6.09 -32.36
CA LYS A 176 34.28 -7.52 -32.13
C LYS A 176 32.79 -7.82 -32.31
N LYS A 177 32.48 -8.91 -33.02
CA LYS A 177 31.10 -9.35 -33.20
C LYS A 177 30.55 -9.89 -31.88
N HIS A 178 29.33 -9.50 -31.52
CA HIS A 178 28.64 -10.00 -30.33
C HIS A 178 28.09 -11.43 -30.54
N LEU A 179 27.81 -12.13 -29.43
CA LEU A 179 27.13 -13.43 -29.38
C LEU A 179 27.82 -14.55 -30.19
N THR A 180 29.15 -14.51 -30.39
CA THR A 180 29.86 -15.59 -31.10
C THR A 180 29.77 -16.93 -30.40
N ASP A 181 29.60 -16.93 -29.07
CA ASP A 181 29.52 -18.12 -28.23
C ASP A 181 28.07 -18.49 -27.84
N VAL A 182 27.10 -17.64 -28.19
CA VAL A 182 25.64 -17.88 -28.01
C VAL A 182 25.02 -18.02 -29.40
N SER A 183 24.99 -19.25 -29.90
CA SER A 183 24.62 -19.52 -31.30
C SER A 183 23.11 -19.61 -31.56
N VAL A 184 22.29 -19.83 -30.53
CA VAL A 184 20.84 -20.00 -30.64
C VAL A 184 20.15 -19.44 -29.40
N ILE A 185 19.06 -18.69 -29.60
CA ILE A 185 18.15 -18.26 -28.53
C ILE A 185 16.75 -18.77 -28.87
N ASN A 186 16.16 -19.56 -27.97
CA ASN A 186 14.77 -19.96 -28.11
C ASN A 186 13.88 -18.91 -27.44
N VAL A 187 13.02 -18.29 -28.24
CA VAL A 187 12.15 -17.19 -27.80
C VAL A 187 11.11 -17.61 -26.75
N LEU A 188 10.65 -18.86 -26.77
CA LEU A 188 9.70 -19.37 -25.77
C LEU A 188 10.39 -19.64 -24.44
N VAL A 189 11.62 -20.17 -24.47
CA VAL A 189 12.44 -20.30 -23.25
C VAL A 189 12.70 -18.92 -22.64
N LEU A 190 13.05 -17.93 -23.48
CA LEU A 190 13.25 -16.55 -23.04
C LEU A 190 11.99 -15.96 -22.40
N ARG A 191 10.82 -16.15 -23.04
CA ARG A 191 9.53 -15.69 -22.53
C ARG A 191 9.23 -16.27 -21.14
N ASP A 192 9.37 -17.58 -21.00
CA ASP A 192 8.98 -18.29 -19.78
C ASP A 192 9.93 -17.92 -18.63
N GLN A 193 11.23 -17.79 -18.90
CA GLN A 193 12.21 -17.29 -17.92
C GLN A 193 11.97 -15.81 -17.56
N PHE A 194 11.64 -14.97 -18.54
CA PHE A 194 11.37 -13.56 -18.27
C PHE A 194 10.10 -13.35 -17.44
N ARG A 195 9.08 -14.19 -17.62
CA ARG A 195 7.90 -14.19 -16.76
C ARG A 195 8.28 -14.43 -15.30
N VAL A 196 9.12 -15.44 -15.04
CA VAL A 196 9.63 -15.71 -13.68
C VAL A 196 10.42 -14.52 -13.14
N ILE A 197 11.31 -13.93 -13.94
CA ILE A 197 12.07 -12.73 -13.54
C ILE A 197 11.13 -11.59 -13.14
N ARG A 198 10.10 -11.32 -13.95
CA ARG A 198 9.13 -10.27 -13.68
C ARG A 198 8.35 -10.51 -12.40
N GLU A 199 7.79 -11.71 -12.23
CA GLU A 199 7.04 -12.05 -11.01
C GLU A 199 7.90 -11.85 -9.76
N GLN A 200 9.17 -12.27 -9.81
CA GLN A 200 10.11 -12.08 -8.69
C GLN A 200 10.50 -10.61 -8.46
N LEU A 201 10.64 -9.82 -9.52
CA LEU A 201 10.90 -8.38 -9.41
C LEU A 201 9.68 -7.61 -8.89
N GLU A 202 8.46 -7.97 -9.30
CA GLU A 202 7.21 -7.41 -8.81
C GLU A 202 7.00 -7.74 -7.33
N GLU A 203 7.30 -8.97 -6.92
CA GLU A 203 7.32 -9.38 -5.52
C GLU A 203 8.35 -8.61 -4.67
N LEU A 204 9.53 -8.34 -5.23
CA LEU A 204 10.57 -7.53 -4.59
C LEU A 204 10.11 -6.07 -4.44
N ALA A 205 9.49 -5.51 -5.47
CA ALA A 205 8.93 -4.16 -5.42
C ALA A 205 7.78 -4.05 -4.42
N GLY A 206 6.90 -5.04 -4.37
CA GLY A 206 5.84 -5.13 -3.36
C GLY A 206 6.39 -5.19 -1.94
N LEU A 207 7.50 -5.90 -1.69
CA LEU A 207 8.18 -5.85 -0.40
C LEU A 207 8.69 -4.44 -0.10
N THR A 208 9.38 -3.79 -1.03
CA THR A 208 9.90 -2.43 -0.84
C THR A 208 8.78 -1.43 -0.52
N GLN A 209 7.64 -1.50 -1.22
CA GLN A 209 6.46 -0.66 -0.93
C GLN A 209 5.85 -0.97 0.44
N TRP A 210 5.77 -2.25 0.82
CA TRP A 210 5.33 -2.65 2.16
C TRP A 210 6.23 -2.06 3.25
N LEU A 211 7.55 -2.15 3.07
CA LEU A 211 8.53 -1.59 3.99
C LEU A 211 8.44 -0.07 4.06
N GLU A 212 8.17 0.62 2.95
CA GLU A 212 7.97 2.08 2.95
C GLU A 212 6.80 2.47 3.83
N ARG A 213 5.68 1.77 3.68
CA ARG A 213 4.50 1.95 4.52
C ARG A 213 4.83 1.64 5.99
N GLU A 214 5.48 0.51 6.27
CA GLU A 214 5.85 0.09 7.64
C GLU A 214 6.79 1.10 8.32
N TYR A 215 7.92 1.43 7.70
CA TYR A 215 8.88 2.36 8.28
C TYR A 215 8.34 3.79 8.35
N SER A 216 7.36 4.17 7.54
CA SER A 216 6.71 5.49 7.66
C SER A 216 5.95 5.67 8.98
N THR A 217 5.58 4.58 9.65
CA THR A 217 4.90 4.62 10.95
C THR A 217 5.81 5.03 12.11
N GLY A 218 7.14 4.96 11.94
CA GLY A 218 8.08 5.25 13.02
C GLY A 218 8.25 4.13 14.05
N VAL A 219 7.57 2.99 13.90
CA VAL A 219 7.63 1.86 14.85
C VAL A 219 8.77 0.92 14.48
N PHE A 220 9.99 1.35 14.79
CA PHE A 220 11.22 0.60 14.62
C PHE A 220 12.29 1.17 15.55
N THR A 221 13.38 0.44 15.75
CA THR A 221 14.58 0.96 16.42
C THR A 221 15.75 1.01 15.44
N LYS A 222 16.96 1.27 15.92
CA LYS A 222 18.13 1.36 15.04
C LYS A 222 18.31 0.07 14.22
N ASN A 223 18.19 -1.09 14.86
CA ASN A 223 18.45 -2.40 14.28
C ASN A 223 17.21 -3.31 14.21
N LEU A 224 16.10 -2.95 14.87
CA LEU A 224 14.89 -3.77 14.90
C LEU A 224 13.78 -3.20 14.04
N SER A 225 13.24 -4.02 13.14
CA SER A 225 12.03 -3.74 12.37
C SER A 225 10.76 -3.86 13.23
N ARG A 226 9.59 -3.51 12.68
CA ARG A 226 8.31 -3.77 13.37
C ARG A 226 8.08 -5.26 13.63
N GLU A 227 8.45 -6.11 12.68
CA GLU A 227 8.34 -7.57 12.81
C GLU A 227 9.17 -8.08 14.01
N ASP A 228 10.34 -7.49 14.23
CA ASP A 228 11.19 -7.82 15.39
C ASP A 228 10.58 -7.35 16.69
N LEU A 229 10.02 -6.14 16.72
CA LEU A 229 9.29 -5.63 17.88
C LEU A 229 8.08 -6.51 18.21
N HIS A 230 7.38 -7.03 17.20
CA HIS A 230 6.30 -8.00 17.39
C HIS A 230 6.83 -9.31 17.97
N ALA A 231 7.90 -9.88 17.40
CA ALA A 231 8.51 -11.10 17.93
C ALA A 231 8.96 -10.94 19.39
N ILE A 232 9.53 -9.78 19.74
CA ILE A 232 9.88 -9.42 21.12
C ILE A 232 8.63 -9.32 21.99
N ALA A 233 7.57 -8.64 21.54
CA ALA A 233 6.34 -8.49 22.31
C ALA A 233 5.71 -9.85 22.67
N VAL A 234 5.75 -10.82 21.76
CA VAL A 234 5.25 -12.19 21.98
C VAL A 234 6.06 -12.94 23.04
N GLN A 235 7.36 -12.66 23.19
CA GLN A 235 8.20 -13.29 24.21
C GLN A 235 7.98 -12.69 25.61
N LEU A 236 7.50 -11.44 25.71
CA LEU A 236 7.38 -10.73 26.97
C LEU A 236 6.19 -11.25 27.80
N PRO A 237 6.34 -11.37 29.14
CA PRO A 237 5.20 -11.64 29.99
C PRO A 237 4.25 -10.43 29.99
N PRO A 238 2.98 -10.60 30.42
CA PRO A 238 2.03 -9.51 30.51
C PRO A 238 2.60 -8.33 31.31
N ARG A 239 2.38 -7.12 30.83
CA ARG A 239 3.02 -5.89 31.33
C ARG A 239 2.84 -5.65 32.83
N HIS A 240 1.70 -6.07 33.38
CA HIS A 240 1.40 -5.95 34.81
C HIS A 240 2.28 -6.85 35.70
N SER A 241 2.88 -7.90 35.14
CA SER A 241 3.72 -8.87 35.85
C SER A 241 5.22 -8.52 35.85
N TRP A 242 5.64 -7.45 35.18
CA TRP A 242 7.08 -7.16 35.00
C TRP A 242 7.84 -6.87 36.29
N SER A 243 7.14 -6.47 37.35
CA SER A 243 7.73 -6.28 38.68
C SER A 243 7.81 -7.57 39.51
N ASP A 244 7.20 -8.66 39.05
CA ASP A 244 7.20 -9.96 39.73
C ASP A 244 8.41 -10.77 39.27
N PRO A 245 9.36 -11.10 40.18
CA PRO A 245 10.49 -11.96 39.85
C PRO A 245 10.09 -13.33 39.29
N ALA A 246 8.90 -13.85 39.65
CA ALA A 246 8.41 -15.12 39.14
C ALA A 246 8.07 -15.09 37.64
N ALA A 247 7.93 -13.89 37.04
CA ALA A 247 7.68 -13.73 35.61
C ALA A 247 8.91 -13.99 34.73
N GLY A 248 10.11 -14.18 35.32
CA GLY A 248 11.33 -14.55 34.58
C GLY A 248 11.82 -13.48 33.60
N LEU A 249 11.42 -12.22 33.78
CA LEU A 249 11.68 -11.14 32.83
C LEU A 249 13.17 -10.91 32.56
N ASP A 250 14.04 -11.04 33.57
CA ASP A 250 15.48 -10.83 33.42
C ASP A 250 16.11 -11.83 32.43
N ASP A 251 15.72 -13.11 32.50
CA ASP A 251 16.21 -14.16 31.61
C ASP A 251 15.69 -13.97 30.17
N ILE A 252 14.41 -13.57 30.05
CA ILE A 252 13.79 -13.22 28.76
C ILE A 252 14.53 -12.04 28.13
N ILE A 253 14.85 -11.00 28.91
CA ILE A 253 15.60 -9.83 28.45
C ILE A 253 17.00 -10.22 27.97
N GLN A 254 17.72 -11.11 28.67
CA GLN A 254 19.02 -11.57 28.18
C GLN A 254 18.91 -12.35 26.87
N THR A 255 17.86 -13.17 26.74
CA THR A 255 17.58 -13.93 25.52
C THR A 255 17.30 -13.00 24.35
N ILE A 256 16.37 -12.04 24.50
CA ILE A 256 16.04 -11.04 23.48
C ILE A 256 17.29 -10.29 23.02
N LYS A 257 18.13 -9.85 23.96
CA LYS A 257 19.36 -9.13 23.62
C LYS A 257 20.33 -9.98 22.81
N SER A 258 20.47 -11.25 23.16
CA SER A 258 21.36 -12.18 22.47
C SER A 258 20.86 -12.54 21.07
N GLU A 259 19.56 -12.81 20.93
CA GLU A 259 18.96 -13.20 19.64
C GLU A 259 19.00 -12.07 18.61
N ASN A 260 18.87 -10.83 19.07
CA ASN A 260 18.79 -9.65 18.21
C ASN A 260 20.09 -8.84 18.12
N ASP A 261 21.15 -9.24 18.83
CA ASP A 261 22.42 -8.52 18.92
C ASP A 261 22.26 -7.04 19.35
N ILE A 262 21.45 -6.79 20.38
CA ILE A 262 21.13 -5.44 20.87
C ILE A 262 21.61 -5.17 22.30
N GLY A 263 21.94 -3.90 22.56
CA GLY A 263 22.30 -3.40 23.88
C GLY A 263 21.08 -3.04 24.75
N SER A 264 21.30 -2.80 26.05
CA SER A 264 20.23 -2.43 26.99
C SER A 264 19.50 -1.13 26.63
N ARG A 265 20.20 -0.19 25.99
CA ARG A 265 19.60 1.07 25.52
C ARG A 265 18.56 0.81 24.44
N GLU A 266 18.95 0.08 23.39
CA GLU A 266 18.05 -0.23 22.27
C GLU A 266 16.90 -1.13 22.71
N LEU A 267 17.13 -2.07 23.63
CA LEU A 267 16.05 -2.82 24.27
C LEU A 267 15.04 -1.89 24.97
N THR A 268 15.51 -0.88 25.71
CA THR A 268 14.61 0.08 26.37
C THR A 268 13.80 0.87 25.34
N GLU A 269 14.43 1.28 24.24
CA GLU A 269 13.75 1.92 23.11
C GLU A 269 12.69 0.98 22.50
N ALA A 270 13.02 -0.30 22.30
CA ALA A 270 12.10 -1.32 21.80
C ALA A 270 10.88 -1.52 22.72
N LEU A 271 11.10 -1.67 24.03
CA LEU A 271 10.03 -1.83 25.01
C LEU A 271 9.11 -0.61 25.07
N ASN A 272 9.67 0.61 24.93
CA ASN A 272 8.86 1.82 24.85
C ASN A 272 8.00 1.86 23.59
N MET A 273 8.55 1.44 22.44
CA MET A 273 7.81 1.37 21.18
C MET A 273 6.70 0.33 21.23
N ILE A 274 6.96 -0.84 21.81
CA ILE A 274 5.94 -1.89 22.03
C ILE A 274 4.80 -1.37 22.91
N GLN A 275 5.11 -0.66 24.00
CA GLN A 275 4.07 -0.10 24.89
C GLN A 275 3.29 1.05 24.24
N GLY A 276 3.90 1.81 23.34
CA GLY A 276 3.28 2.97 22.67
C GLY A 276 2.50 2.63 21.40
N CYS A 277 2.84 1.52 20.73
CA CYS A 277 2.14 1.06 19.52
C CYS A 277 0.91 0.23 19.93
N ARG A 278 -0.28 0.64 19.50
CA ARG A 278 -1.55 0.00 19.90
C ARG A 278 -1.55 -1.51 19.66
N ASP A 279 -1.10 -1.93 18.48
CA ASP A 279 -1.11 -3.34 18.11
C ASP A 279 -0.15 -4.18 18.96
N LEU A 280 1.02 -3.64 19.29
CA LEU A 280 2.04 -4.32 20.10
C LEU A 280 1.72 -4.28 21.60
N ALA A 281 1.13 -3.19 22.08
CA ALA A 281 0.72 -3.02 23.47
C ALA A 281 -0.31 -4.09 23.88
N ARG A 282 -1.24 -4.44 22.98
CA ARG A 282 -2.21 -5.53 23.21
C ARG A 282 -1.53 -6.87 23.49
N ILE A 283 -0.43 -7.18 22.78
CA ILE A 283 0.29 -8.46 22.93
C ILE A 283 0.80 -8.62 24.36
N ILE A 284 1.29 -7.53 24.96
CA ILE A 284 1.75 -7.51 26.36
C ILE A 284 0.63 -7.23 27.35
N GLY A 285 -0.64 -7.30 26.94
CA GLY A 285 -1.81 -7.14 27.80
C GLY A 285 -2.02 -5.73 28.35
N LEU A 286 -1.52 -4.70 27.66
CA LEU A 286 -1.90 -3.32 27.96
C LEU A 286 -3.29 -3.02 27.38
N PRO A 287 -4.16 -2.33 28.14
CA PRO A 287 -5.44 -1.88 27.62
C PRO A 287 -5.20 -0.84 26.54
N VAL A 288 -5.96 -0.95 25.46
CA VAL A 288 -5.94 0.01 24.35
C VAL A 288 -7.35 0.50 24.06
N THR A 289 -7.47 1.71 23.54
CA THR A 289 -8.77 2.34 23.26
C THR A 289 -8.92 2.57 21.77
N ILE A 290 -10.18 2.63 21.32
CA ILE A 290 -10.54 3.13 20.00
C ILE A 290 -10.52 4.66 20.09
N PRO A 291 -9.67 5.37 19.32
CA PRO A 291 -9.68 6.84 19.30
C PRO A 291 -11.09 7.40 19.10
N GLY A 292 -11.51 8.29 19.99
CA GLY A 292 -12.81 8.96 19.93
C GLY A 292 -14.04 8.14 20.35
N LEU A 293 -13.91 6.82 20.61
CA LEU A 293 -15.05 5.94 20.89
C LEU A 293 -14.82 5.08 22.14
N ALA A 294 -15.78 5.13 23.07
CA ALA A 294 -15.89 4.17 24.15
C ALA A 294 -16.80 3.00 23.73
N MET A 295 -16.72 1.88 24.47
CA MET A 295 -17.64 0.75 24.25
C MET A 295 -19.11 1.19 24.37
N SER A 296 -19.43 2.07 25.31
CA SER A 296 -20.80 2.62 25.46
C SER A 296 -21.27 3.37 24.22
N ASP A 297 -20.36 4.05 23.50
CA ASP A 297 -20.71 4.73 22.26
C ASP A 297 -21.11 3.70 21.19
N LEU A 298 -20.33 2.62 21.03
CA LEU A 298 -20.64 1.55 20.08
C LEU A 298 -22.02 0.90 20.35
N LEU A 299 -22.32 0.64 21.62
CA LEU A 299 -23.63 0.09 22.02
C LEU A 299 -24.77 1.04 21.66
N ILE A 300 -24.62 2.34 21.92
CA ILE A 300 -25.59 3.38 21.56
C ILE A 300 -25.81 3.43 20.04
N LEU A 301 -24.76 3.30 19.23
CA LEU A 301 -24.90 3.29 17.78
C LEU A 301 -25.67 2.05 17.27
N ASN A 302 -25.50 0.89 17.90
CA ASN A 302 -26.35 -0.28 17.65
C ASN A 302 -27.83 0.00 17.98
N ASP A 303 -28.11 0.70 19.07
CA ASP A 303 -29.49 1.07 19.42
C ASP A 303 -30.09 2.05 18.40
N PHE A 304 -29.32 3.04 17.95
CA PHE A 304 -29.76 3.94 16.88
C PHE A 304 -30.05 3.18 15.59
N TRP A 305 -29.24 2.18 15.25
CA TRP A 305 -29.49 1.31 14.11
C TRP A 305 -30.78 0.50 14.29
N LYS A 306 -31.04 -0.07 15.47
CA LYS A 306 -32.29 -0.81 15.79
C LYS A 306 -33.56 0.05 15.72
N VAL A 307 -33.43 1.38 15.85
CA VAL A 307 -34.54 2.33 15.59
C VAL A 307 -34.80 2.48 14.10
N ALA A 308 -33.74 2.55 13.28
CA ALA A 308 -33.83 2.70 11.84
C ALA A 308 -34.26 1.42 11.12
N TRP A 309 -33.92 0.24 11.66
CA TRP A 309 -34.03 -1.05 10.98
C TRP A 309 -34.72 -2.13 11.83
N ASP A 310 -35.40 -3.05 11.15
CA ASP A 310 -35.97 -4.25 11.75
C ASP A 310 -34.88 -5.31 11.98
N ARG A 311 -34.29 -5.30 13.19
CA ARG A 311 -33.24 -6.24 13.58
C ARG A 311 -33.68 -7.70 13.44
N ASP A 312 -34.88 -8.05 13.91
CA ASP A 312 -35.35 -9.43 13.94
C ASP A 312 -35.56 -9.97 12.52
N ALA A 313 -36.07 -9.12 11.63
CA ALA A 313 -36.24 -9.49 10.23
C ALA A 313 -34.91 -9.59 9.46
N LEU A 314 -33.83 -8.98 9.98
CA LEU A 314 -32.47 -9.01 9.41
C LEU A 314 -31.53 -10.00 10.11
N GLU A 315 -32.01 -10.76 11.10
CA GLU A 315 -31.15 -11.56 11.97
C GLU A 315 -30.29 -12.56 11.20
N ASP A 316 -30.89 -13.34 10.28
CA ASP A 316 -30.17 -14.34 9.49
C ASP A 316 -29.10 -13.70 8.58
N GLU A 317 -29.42 -12.56 7.95
CA GLU A 317 -28.47 -11.82 7.10
C GLU A 317 -27.28 -11.32 7.91
N LEU A 318 -27.52 -10.69 9.06
CA LEU A 318 -26.48 -10.18 9.93
C LEU A 318 -25.59 -11.30 10.48
N ARG A 319 -26.18 -12.44 10.87
CA ARG A 319 -25.41 -13.60 11.33
C ARG A 319 -24.54 -14.19 10.23
N ASN A 320 -25.04 -14.26 9.00
CA ASN A 320 -24.27 -14.74 7.85
C ASN A 320 -23.10 -13.80 7.52
N ASP A 321 -23.36 -12.48 7.49
CA ASP A 321 -22.32 -11.47 7.27
C ASP A 321 -21.22 -11.52 8.34
N ILE A 322 -21.60 -11.62 9.62
CA ILE A 322 -20.66 -11.61 10.75
C ILE A 322 -19.84 -12.91 10.82
N SER A 323 -20.44 -14.05 10.48
CA SER A 323 -19.77 -15.36 10.49
C SER A 323 -18.94 -15.63 9.23
N GLY A 324 -19.14 -14.84 8.17
CA GLY A 324 -18.48 -15.05 6.87
C GLY A 324 -18.98 -16.27 6.11
N VAL A 325 -20.12 -16.84 6.50
CA VAL A 325 -20.74 -17.98 5.80
C VAL A 325 -21.53 -17.43 4.60
N THR A 326 -20.94 -17.53 3.42
CA THR A 326 -21.61 -17.26 2.14
C THR A 326 -22.03 -18.57 1.49
N ASP A 327 -22.98 -19.28 2.08
CA ASP A 327 -23.55 -20.51 1.50
C ASP A 327 -24.53 -20.21 0.34
N THR A 328 -24.68 -18.95 -0.04
CA THR A 328 -25.53 -18.53 -1.15
C THR A 328 -24.77 -18.59 -2.49
N PRO A 329 -25.33 -19.23 -3.53
CA PRO A 329 -24.76 -19.16 -4.86
C PRO A 329 -24.69 -17.70 -5.32
N VAL A 330 -23.61 -17.32 -6.03
CA VAL A 330 -23.48 -16.00 -6.66
C VAL A 330 -24.53 -15.88 -7.77
N VAL A 331 -25.71 -15.37 -7.41
CA VAL A 331 -26.81 -15.08 -8.33
C VAL A 331 -26.73 -13.59 -8.68
N PRO A 332 -27.00 -13.19 -9.94
CA PRO A 332 -27.10 -11.78 -10.30
C PRO A 332 -28.10 -11.06 -9.40
N VAL A 333 -27.62 -10.01 -8.74
CA VAL A 333 -28.43 -9.14 -7.87
C VAL A 333 -29.52 -8.47 -8.70
N ASN A 334 -30.78 -8.70 -8.32
CA ASN A 334 -31.90 -7.93 -8.83
C ASN A 334 -32.10 -6.69 -7.96
N LEU A 335 -31.55 -5.56 -8.41
CA LEU A 335 -31.60 -4.25 -7.73
C LEU A 335 -33.01 -3.86 -7.27
N PHE A 336 -34.05 -4.18 -8.05
CA PHE A 336 -35.43 -3.87 -7.67
C PHE A 336 -35.91 -4.72 -6.49
N GLU A 337 -35.59 -6.01 -6.49
CA GLU A 337 -35.95 -6.92 -5.40
C GLU A 337 -35.18 -6.57 -4.11
N GLU A 338 -33.90 -6.22 -4.21
CA GLU A 338 -33.12 -5.75 -3.07
C GLU A 338 -33.66 -4.46 -2.47
N MET A 339 -34.00 -3.48 -3.31
CA MET A 339 -34.60 -2.21 -2.86
C MET A 339 -35.96 -2.47 -2.18
N MET A 340 -36.80 -3.33 -2.76
CA MET A 340 -38.09 -3.70 -2.16
C MET A 340 -37.93 -4.49 -0.86
N HIS A 341 -36.87 -5.28 -0.75
CA HIS A 341 -36.51 -5.99 0.49
C HIS A 341 -36.05 -5.01 1.56
N GLU A 342 -35.16 -4.08 1.22
CA GLU A 342 -34.66 -3.03 2.10
C GLU A 342 -35.81 -2.14 2.63
N MET A 343 -36.71 -1.69 1.75
CA MET A 343 -37.87 -0.88 2.13
C MET A 343 -38.79 -1.55 3.16
N LYS A 344 -38.85 -2.89 3.20
CA LYS A 344 -39.65 -3.63 4.19
C LYS A 344 -39.01 -3.64 5.57
N MET A 345 -37.69 -3.50 5.64
CA MET A 345 -36.91 -3.58 6.88
C MET A 345 -36.64 -2.22 7.48
N ILE A 346 -36.87 -1.13 6.74
CA ILE A 346 -36.80 0.23 7.26
C ILE A 346 -37.94 0.47 8.27
N ARG A 347 -37.57 1.02 9.43
CA ARG A 347 -38.47 1.46 10.50
C ARG A 347 -38.48 2.99 10.59
N ASP A 348 -37.67 3.58 11.47
CA ASP A 348 -37.67 5.02 11.74
C ASP A 348 -36.27 5.64 11.57
N THR A 349 -35.88 5.79 10.31
CA THR A 349 -34.60 6.43 9.93
C THR A 349 -34.51 7.87 10.41
N LYS A 350 -35.64 8.58 10.49
CA LYS A 350 -35.68 9.98 10.92
C LYS A 350 -35.35 10.12 12.42
N SER A 351 -35.94 9.29 13.28
CA SER A 351 -35.64 9.31 14.71
C SER A 351 -34.23 8.79 15.01
N SER A 352 -33.77 7.79 14.26
CA SER A 352 -32.38 7.32 14.34
C SER A 352 -31.38 8.44 14.01
N LEU A 353 -31.58 9.14 12.89
CA LEU A 353 -30.75 10.29 12.49
C LEU A 353 -30.78 11.41 13.54
N ALA A 354 -31.96 11.75 14.07
CA ALA A 354 -32.08 12.76 15.12
C ALA A 354 -31.32 12.37 16.40
N SER A 355 -31.32 11.09 16.76
CA SER A 355 -30.58 10.58 17.92
C SER A 355 -29.07 10.62 17.67
N PHE A 356 -28.64 10.25 16.46
CA PHE A 356 -27.24 10.36 16.03
C PHE A 356 -26.74 11.80 16.10
N MET A 357 -27.51 12.77 15.60
CA MET A 357 -27.15 14.19 15.65
C MET A 357 -26.97 14.71 17.09
N GLN A 358 -27.73 14.20 18.05
CA GLN A 358 -27.59 14.56 19.47
C GLN A 358 -26.36 13.92 20.13
N TRP A 359 -25.97 12.72 19.69
CA TRP A 359 -24.79 12.02 20.18
C TRP A 359 -23.49 12.58 19.59
N ALA A 360 -23.56 13.12 18.38
CA ALA A 360 -22.42 13.56 17.58
C ALA A 360 -21.60 14.66 18.25
N THR A 361 -20.28 14.42 18.29
CA THR A 361 -19.23 15.39 18.61
C THR A 361 -18.10 15.19 17.59
N PRO A 362 -17.24 16.19 17.34
CA PRO A 362 -16.11 16.02 16.43
C PRO A 362 -15.29 14.76 16.73
N GLU A 363 -14.98 14.51 18.01
CA GLU A 363 -14.20 13.35 18.43
C GLU A 363 -14.90 12.02 18.13
N ARG A 364 -16.19 11.91 18.46
CA ARG A 364 -16.95 10.67 18.28
C ARG A 364 -17.17 10.35 16.81
N VAL A 365 -17.51 11.36 16.02
CA VAL A 365 -17.77 11.19 14.59
C VAL A 365 -16.48 10.86 13.83
N ALA A 366 -15.37 11.51 14.20
CA ALA A 366 -14.05 11.16 13.66
C ALA A 366 -13.66 9.70 13.98
N GLY A 367 -13.91 9.27 15.23
CA GLY A 367 -13.66 7.88 15.64
C GLY A 367 -14.49 6.88 14.84
N LEU A 368 -15.76 7.19 14.59
CA LEU A 368 -16.64 6.38 13.76
C LEU A 368 -16.12 6.31 12.31
N GLN A 369 -15.81 7.45 11.68
CA GLN A 369 -15.31 7.48 10.30
C GLN A 369 -14.00 6.69 10.15
N ALA A 370 -13.02 6.93 11.04
CA ALA A 370 -11.75 6.19 11.02
C ALA A 370 -11.96 4.68 11.20
N LEU A 371 -12.86 4.26 12.09
CA LEU A 371 -13.19 2.84 12.28
C LEU A 371 -13.87 2.24 11.04
N MET A 372 -14.70 3.00 10.33
CA MET A 372 -15.36 2.54 9.10
C MET A 372 -14.37 2.32 7.94
N GLU A 373 -13.21 2.99 7.96
CA GLU A 373 -12.16 2.88 6.95
C GLU A 373 -11.05 1.88 7.28
N VAL A 374 -11.14 1.12 8.37
CA VAL A 374 -10.00 0.33 8.87
C VAL A 374 -9.37 -0.63 7.85
N ARG A 375 -10.15 -1.12 6.87
CA ARG A 375 -9.66 -2.00 5.79
C ARG A 375 -8.62 -1.33 4.88
N SER A 376 -8.67 0.00 4.80
CA SER A 376 -7.69 0.81 4.07
C SER A 376 -6.34 0.86 4.79
N PHE A 377 -6.31 0.54 6.09
CA PHE A 377 -5.11 0.61 6.92
C PHE A 377 -4.36 -0.73 6.99
N ARG A 378 -3.07 -0.66 7.26
CA ARG A 378 -2.19 -1.81 7.54
C ARG A 378 -1.59 -1.75 8.93
N PHE A 379 -1.51 -0.56 9.52
CA PHE A 379 -0.93 -0.31 10.83
C PHE A 379 -1.84 0.59 11.67
N SER A 380 -1.87 0.38 12.99
CA SER A 380 -2.68 1.21 13.90
C SER A 380 -2.42 2.71 13.78
N GLU A 381 -1.20 3.13 13.46
CA GLU A 381 -0.80 4.53 13.34
C GLU A 381 -1.50 5.23 12.16
N GLU A 382 -1.87 4.48 11.13
CA GLU A 382 -2.60 5.03 9.98
C GLU A 382 -4.05 5.32 10.34
N HIS A 383 -4.67 4.41 11.11
CA HIS A 383 -5.97 4.64 11.73
C HIS A 383 -5.92 5.88 12.61
N ASP A 384 -4.91 6.00 13.47
CA ASP A 384 -4.82 7.09 14.45
C ASP A 384 -4.55 8.44 13.77
N ARG A 385 -3.73 8.47 12.70
CA ARG A 385 -3.55 9.67 11.87
C ARG A 385 -4.83 10.06 11.13
N CYS A 386 -5.57 9.07 10.62
CA CYS A 386 -6.85 9.30 9.94
C CYS A 386 -7.91 9.84 10.91
N TYR A 387 -7.94 9.32 12.13
CA TYR A 387 -8.75 9.87 13.23
C TYR A 387 -8.43 11.34 13.51
N GLU A 388 -7.16 11.69 13.70
CA GLU A 388 -6.78 13.09 13.96
C GLU A 388 -7.14 14.00 12.77
N TYR A 389 -6.96 13.53 11.54
CA TYR A 389 -7.39 14.27 10.34
C TYR A 389 -8.89 14.54 10.34
N TYR A 390 -9.73 13.52 10.52
CA TYR A 390 -11.18 13.71 10.57
C TYR A 390 -11.62 14.57 11.74
N LYS A 391 -10.96 14.45 12.89
CA LYS A 391 -11.26 15.28 14.06
C LYS A 391 -10.97 16.76 13.77
N GLU A 392 -9.87 17.08 13.09
CA GLU A 392 -9.55 18.44 12.67
C GLU A 392 -10.60 19.00 11.70
N GLU A 393 -10.93 18.24 10.64
CA GLU A 393 -11.96 18.62 9.65
C GLU A 393 -13.33 18.81 10.30
N LEU A 394 -13.75 17.88 11.17
CA LEU A 394 -15.03 17.97 11.88
C LEU A 394 -15.06 19.10 12.90
N THR A 395 -13.94 19.42 13.55
CA THR A 395 -13.87 20.56 14.48
C THR A 395 -14.10 21.87 13.72
N ALA A 396 -13.56 21.98 12.50
CA ALA A 396 -13.83 23.11 11.61
C ALA A 396 -15.30 23.13 11.17
N ALA A 397 -15.84 22.00 10.72
CA ALA A 397 -17.23 21.89 10.28
C ALA A 397 -18.25 22.21 11.39
N PHE A 398 -18.00 21.75 12.62
CA PHE A 398 -18.85 22.04 13.78
C PHE A 398 -18.79 23.50 14.24
N SER A 399 -17.89 24.30 13.67
CA SER A 399 -17.82 25.76 13.88
C SER A 399 -18.65 26.55 12.85
N ASP A 400 -19.26 25.88 11.87
CA ASP A 400 -20.09 26.49 10.83
C ASP A 400 -21.55 26.66 11.29
N THR A 401 -22.44 27.04 10.37
CA THR A 401 -23.87 27.18 10.59
C THR A 401 -24.52 25.85 10.95
N ALA A 402 -25.58 25.89 11.76
CA ALA A 402 -26.34 24.70 12.15
C ALA A 402 -26.84 23.88 10.95
N GLN A 403 -27.19 24.55 9.84
CA GLN A 403 -27.62 23.90 8.61
C GLN A 403 -26.49 23.12 7.92
N ALA A 404 -25.27 23.66 7.91
CA ALA A 404 -24.11 22.98 7.35
C ALA A 404 -23.74 21.74 8.18
N ILE A 405 -23.78 21.87 9.52
CA ILE A 405 -23.54 20.76 10.45
C ILE A 405 -24.59 19.65 10.25
N GLU A 406 -25.86 20.02 10.11
CA GLU A 406 -26.95 19.05 9.88
C GLU A 406 -26.74 18.29 8.56
N ALA A 407 -26.33 18.98 7.49
CA ALA A 407 -26.05 18.36 6.20
C ALA A 407 -24.86 17.39 6.28
N GLU A 408 -23.75 17.81 6.91
CA GLU A 408 -22.55 16.99 7.10
C GLU A 408 -22.88 15.72 7.90
N LEU A 409 -23.55 15.86 9.06
CA LEU A 409 -23.92 14.72 9.89
C LEU A 409 -24.94 13.79 9.23
N SER A 410 -25.82 14.33 8.39
CA SER A 410 -26.76 13.50 7.61
C SER A 410 -26.04 12.64 6.60
N GLU A 411 -25.02 13.17 5.93
CA GLU A 411 -24.20 12.42 4.98
C GLU A 411 -23.34 11.37 5.69
N ILE A 412 -22.71 11.73 6.81
CA ILE A 412 -21.91 10.76 7.58
C ILE A 412 -22.80 9.63 8.10
N TRP A 413 -24.00 9.96 8.61
CA TRP A 413 -24.96 8.94 9.04
C TRP A 413 -25.34 8.03 7.88
N SER A 414 -25.67 8.57 6.70
CA SER A 414 -26.08 7.76 5.53
C SER A 414 -25.00 6.77 5.08
N GLN A 415 -23.73 7.19 5.12
CA GLN A 415 -22.57 6.36 4.73
C GLN A 415 -22.12 5.37 5.82
N SER A 416 -22.58 5.56 7.07
CA SER A 416 -22.22 4.74 8.22
C SER A 416 -23.44 4.01 8.80
N ILE A 417 -23.99 4.49 9.91
CA ILE A 417 -25.04 3.86 10.73
C ILE A 417 -26.37 3.77 9.99
N GLY A 418 -26.62 4.65 9.01
CA GLY A 418 -27.81 4.63 8.19
C GLY A 418 -27.91 3.40 7.28
N GLY A 419 -26.79 2.73 7.00
CA GLY A 419 -26.77 1.54 6.15
C GLY A 419 -27.30 0.29 6.85
N ARG A 420 -28.07 -0.53 6.12
CA ARG A 420 -28.60 -1.83 6.59
C ARG A 420 -27.50 -2.75 7.16
N ASN A 421 -26.33 -2.76 6.54
CA ASN A 421 -25.20 -3.64 6.91
C ASN A 421 -24.23 -2.99 7.93
N TYR A 422 -24.59 -1.86 8.54
CA TYR A 422 -23.71 -1.20 9.51
C TYR A 422 -23.25 -2.15 10.65
N PRO A 423 -24.13 -2.92 11.31
CA PRO A 423 -23.72 -3.73 12.46
C PRO A 423 -22.68 -4.79 12.08
N SER A 424 -22.89 -5.51 10.96
CA SER A 424 -21.93 -6.50 10.49
C SER A 424 -20.59 -5.85 10.09
N ARG A 425 -20.63 -4.69 9.42
CA ARG A 425 -19.43 -3.92 9.04
C ARG A 425 -18.63 -3.46 10.26
N VAL A 426 -19.26 -2.85 11.26
CA VAL A 426 -18.54 -2.33 12.43
C VAL A 426 -17.98 -3.46 13.30
N ILE A 427 -18.73 -4.57 13.45
CA ILE A 427 -18.25 -5.77 14.16
C ILE A 427 -17.00 -6.34 13.49
N ASP A 428 -17.00 -6.48 12.15
CA ASP A 428 -15.82 -6.98 11.43
C ASP A 428 -14.66 -5.98 11.46
N ASN A 429 -14.93 -4.68 11.32
CA ASN A 429 -13.91 -3.65 11.43
C ASN A 429 -13.22 -3.65 12.81
N LEU A 430 -13.96 -3.87 13.90
CA LEU A 430 -13.39 -4.06 15.23
C LEU A 430 -12.48 -5.29 15.30
N LYS A 431 -12.89 -6.43 14.69
CA LYS A 431 -12.04 -7.64 14.61
C LYS A 431 -10.75 -7.35 13.86
N LEU A 432 -10.83 -6.71 12.70
CA LEU A 432 -9.68 -6.32 11.88
C LEU A 432 -8.74 -5.35 12.60
N ALA A 433 -9.29 -4.44 13.39
CA ALA A 433 -8.54 -3.50 14.22
C ALA A 433 -7.96 -4.12 15.51
N GLY A 434 -8.22 -5.41 15.78
CA GLY A 434 -7.75 -6.12 16.98
C GLY A 434 -8.56 -5.84 18.26
N PHE A 435 -9.76 -5.26 18.16
CA PHE A 435 -10.69 -5.01 19.26
C PHE A 435 -11.70 -6.17 19.38
N THR A 436 -11.20 -7.38 19.63
CA THR A 436 -12.01 -8.61 19.62
C THR A 436 -13.01 -8.68 20.77
N HIS A 437 -12.69 -8.11 21.94
CA HIS A 437 -13.59 -8.06 23.08
C HIS A 437 -14.75 -7.08 22.84
N GLU A 438 -14.45 -5.90 22.30
CA GLU A 438 -15.44 -4.91 21.91
C GLU A 438 -16.33 -5.44 20.79
N SER A 439 -15.75 -6.12 19.81
CA SER A 439 -16.50 -6.79 18.74
C SER A 439 -17.49 -7.81 19.29
N ALA A 440 -17.06 -8.70 20.20
CA ALA A 440 -17.92 -9.71 20.80
C ALA A 440 -19.04 -9.09 21.66
N GLY A 441 -18.72 -8.08 22.47
CA GLY A 441 -19.72 -7.37 23.28
C GLY A 441 -20.74 -6.62 22.43
N LEU A 442 -20.32 -6.07 21.28
CA LEU A 442 -21.19 -5.37 20.35
C LEU A 442 -22.11 -6.34 19.61
N GLU A 443 -21.60 -7.52 19.24
CA GLU A 443 -22.38 -8.61 18.65
C GLU A 443 -23.42 -9.16 19.63
N GLU A 444 -23.04 -9.40 20.90
CA GLU A 444 -23.97 -9.81 21.95
C GLU A 444 -25.10 -8.79 22.12
N HIS A 445 -24.76 -7.50 22.21
CA HIS A 445 -25.73 -6.42 22.30
C HIS A 445 -26.64 -6.32 21.07
N LEU A 446 -26.14 -6.62 19.86
CA LEU A 446 -26.94 -6.57 18.64
C LEU A 446 -28.11 -7.57 18.68
N PHE A 447 -27.85 -8.78 19.19
CA PHE A 447 -28.81 -9.88 19.20
C PHE A 447 -29.56 -10.07 20.53
N SER A 448 -29.20 -9.32 21.57
CA SER A 448 -30.09 -9.06 22.71
C SER A 448 -31.23 -8.13 22.30
#